data_AF-A0A0C9SK68-F1
#
_entry.id   AF-A0A0C9SK68-F1
#
_cell.length_a   1.000
_cell.length_b   1.000
_cell.length_c   1.000
_cell.angle_alpha   90.00
_cell.angle_beta   90.00
_cell.angle_gamma   90.00
#
_symmetry.space_group_name_H-M   'P 1'
#
loop_
_entity.id
_entity.type
_entity.pdbx_description
1 polymer ?
#
loop_
_entity_poly.entity_id
_entity_poly.type
_entity_poly.pdbx_seq_one_letter_code
_entity_poly.pdbx_strand_id
1 'polypeptide(L)'
;MAPGSPLTDAVRDCAGCSLPYPLKDLFRCSRCTEALYCSSLCQKAHWGIHKPRCCFPILSETWAVTVTCDEDRRGPPFRSTVVGSAHGIHTYGVPSPVSSLVSVPILVYRHIREGSLSMTTRKGLDNQIVTYLMIDPLTGFAPPE
;
A
#
# COMPACT_ATOMS: atom_id res chain seq x y z
N MET A 1 43.99 0.73 5.10
CA MET A 1 43.32 2.05 5.25
C MET A 1 42.53 2.31 3.97
N ALA A 2 41.21 2.10 4.00
CA ALA A 2 40.34 2.39 2.85
C ALA A 2 39.77 3.81 3.00
N PRO A 3 39.68 4.61 1.92
CA PRO A 3 39.15 5.97 1.99
C PRO A 3 37.63 5.94 2.20
N GLY A 4 37.16 6.64 3.24
CA GLY A 4 35.74 6.80 3.53
C GLY A 4 35.03 7.49 2.36
N SER A 5 33.97 6.87 1.85
CA SER A 5 33.09 7.48 0.85
C SER A 5 32.20 8.53 1.53
N PRO A 6 32.20 9.81 1.09
CA PRO A 6 31.31 10.81 1.66
C PRO A 6 29.93 10.66 1.03
N LEU A 7 29.01 10.00 1.73
CA LEU A 7 27.57 9.99 1.41
C LEU A 7 26.89 11.36 1.65
N THR A 8 27.67 12.43 1.88
CA THR A 8 27.19 13.73 2.37
C THR A 8 26.76 14.72 1.27
N ASP A 9 26.98 14.41 -0.01
CA ASP A 9 26.59 15.24 -1.15
C ASP A 9 25.33 14.74 -1.88
N ALA A 10 24.57 13.85 -1.27
CA ALA A 10 23.29 13.43 -1.85
C ALA A 10 22.34 14.64 -1.92
N VAL A 11 21.94 15.01 -3.13
CA VAL A 11 20.93 16.05 -3.40
C VAL A 11 19.59 15.38 -3.65
N ARG A 12 18.51 15.95 -3.10
CA ARG A 12 17.13 15.52 -3.31
C ARG A 12 16.21 16.72 -3.48
N ASP A 13 15.09 16.51 -4.14
CA ASP A 13 14.12 17.58 -4.38
C ASP A 13 13.14 17.68 -3.20
N CYS A 14 12.80 18.91 -2.84
CA CYS A 14 11.73 19.20 -1.89
C CYS A 14 10.38 18.88 -2.54
N ALA A 15 9.54 18.07 -1.88
CA ALA A 15 8.22 17.70 -2.40
C ALA A 15 7.22 18.87 -2.48
N GLY A 16 7.51 20.01 -1.82
CA GLY A 16 6.66 21.19 -1.85
C GLY A 16 7.01 22.20 -2.93
N CYS A 17 8.30 22.51 -3.12
CA CYS A 17 8.74 23.51 -4.12
C CYS A 17 9.46 22.90 -5.33
N SER A 18 9.71 21.59 -5.35
CA SER A 18 10.39 20.85 -6.42
C SER A 18 11.82 21.33 -6.72
N LEU A 19 12.43 22.10 -5.81
CA LEU A 19 13.82 22.54 -5.94
C LEU A 19 14.77 21.54 -5.25
N PRO A 20 16.00 21.37 -5.78
CA PRO A 20 17.02 20.50 -5.20
C PRO A 20 17.64 21.11 -3.94
N TYR A 21 17.87 20.29 -2.93
CA TYR A 21 18.59 20.65 -1.70
C TYR A 21 19.54 19.54 -1.28
N PRO A 22 20.64 19.86 -0.57
CA PRO A 22 21.44 18.85 0.12
C PRO A 22 20.56 18.07 1.09
N LEU A 23 20.72 16.75 1.15
CA LEU A 23 19.87 15.88 1.97
C LEU A 23 19.89 16.25 3.46
N LYS A 24 21.02 16.77 3.95
CA LYS A 24 21.19 17.29 5.31
C LYS A 24 20.30 18.51 5.64
N ASP A 25 19.89 19.26 4.63
CA ASP A 25 19.08 20.47 4.75
C ASP A 25 17.58 20.18 4.52
N LEU A 26 17.24 18.93 4.21
CA LEU A 26 15.87 18.45 4.09
C LEU A 26 15.46 17.70 5.35
N PHE A 27 14.21 17.90 5.78
CA PHE A 27 13.62 17.06 6.82
C PHE A 27 12.50 16.19 6.23
N ARG A 28 12.35 15.02 6.85
CA ARG A 28 11.34 14.03 6.48
C ARG A 28 10.02 14.35 7.16
N CYS A 29 8.91 14.05 6.49
CA CYS A 29 7.61 14.00 7.13
C CYS A 29 7.66 13.06 8.35
N SER A 30 7.32 13.55 9.53
CA SER A 30 7.39 12.77 10.78
C SER A 30 6.48 11.55 10.80
N ARG A 31 5.45 11.51 9.94
CA ARG A 31 4.48 10.41 9.88
C ARG A 31 4.87 9.30 8.91
N CYS A 32 5.23 9.65 7.67
CA CYS A 32 5.55 8.65 6.63
C CYS A 32 7.05 8.44 6.44
N THR A 33 7.89 9.39 6.85
CA THR A 33 9.35 9.43 6.64
C THR A 33 9.83 9.44 5.18
N GLU A 34 8.91 9.33 4.21
CA GLU A 34 9.19 9.28 2.77
C GLU A 34 9.32 10.67 2.13
N ALA A 35 8.37 11.57 2.39
CA ALA A 35 8.38 12.89 1.78
C ALA A 35 9.41 13.82 2.44
N LEU A 36 10.23 14.49 1.62
CA LEU A 36 11.28 15.43 2.04
C LEU A 36 10.85 16.87 1.79
N TYR A 37 11.16 17.76 2.73
CA TYR A 37 10.81 19.18 2.67
C TYR A 37 11.99 20.05 3.12
N CYS A 38 12.18 21.19 2.45
CA CYS A 38 13.14 22.20 2.90
C CYS A 38 12.60 23.10 4.01
N SER A 39 11.27 23.15 4.20
CA SER A 39 10.63 23.97 5.23
C SER A 39 9.24 23.43 5.60
N SER A 40 8.78 23.77 6.81
CA SER A 40 7.42 23.43 7.27
C SER A 40 6.35 24.11 6.42
N LEU A 41 6.67 25.23 5.77
CA LEU A 41 5.82 25.89 4.79
C LEU A 41 5.62 25.01 3.55
N CYS A 42 6.69 24.43 3.01
CA CYS A 42 6.59 23.50 1.87
C CYS A 42 5.78 22.24 2.23
N GLN A 43 5.92 21.72 3.45
CA GLN A 43 5.11 20.60 3.93
C GLN A 43 3.62 20.96 3.99
N LYS A 44 3.27 22.12 4.56
CA LYS A 44 1.88 22.59 4.65
C LYS A 44 1.27 22.87 3.28
N ALA A 45 2.02 23.47 2.37
CA ALA A 45 1.58 23.74 1.00
C ALA A 45 1.31 22.44 0.23
N HIS A 46 2.19 21.44 0.37
CA HIS A 46 2.02 20.13 -0.27
C HIS A 46 0.96 19.25 0.41
N TRP A 47 0.47 19.61 1.60
CA TRP A 47 -0.35 18.72 2.45
C TRP A 47 -1.63 18.24 1.78
N GLY A 48 -2.31 19.06 0.98
CA GLY A 48 -3.54 18.65 0.28
C GLY A 48 -3.34 17.46 -0.64
N ILE A 49 -2.17 17.36 -1.27
CA ILE A 49 -1.79 16.26 -2.18
C ILE A 49 -1.09 15.13 -1.42
N HIS A 50 -0.31 15.47 -0.40
CA HIS A 50 0.44 14.50 0.40
C HIS A 50 -0.46 13.66 1.32
N LYS A 51 -1.45 14.28 1.97
CA LYS A 51 -2.27 13.67 3.03
C LYS A 51 -2.88 12.31 2.64
N PRO A 52 -3.46 12.10 1.45
CA PRO A 52 -4.00 10.80 1.05
C PRO A 52 -2.94 9.70 0.95
N ARG A 53 -1.68 10.05 0.71
CA ARG A 53 -0.54 9.13 0.54
C ARG A 53 0.41 9.11 1.74
N CYS A 54 0.11 9.89 2.78
CA CYS A 54 0.90 9.97 3.99
C CYS A 54 0.57 8.78 4.93
N CYS A 55 0.94 7.57 4.51
CA CYS A 55 0.85 6.36 5.33
C CYS A 55 2.11 6.18 6.17
N PHE A 56 2.03 5.37 7.25
CA PHE A 56 3.22 5.02 8.03
C PHE A 56 4.30 4.40 7.14
N PRO A 57 5.60 4.58 7.45
CA PRO A 57 6.64 3.78 6.83
C PRO A 57 6.24 2.32 7.01
N ILE A 58 6.14 1.62 5.87
CA ILE A 58 5.79 0.21 5.83
C ILE A 58 6.80 -0.46 6.76
N LEU A 59 6.31 -0.97 7.90
CA LEU A 59 7.12 -1.78 8.80
C LEU A 59 7.80 -2.84 7.93
N SER A 60 9.07 -3.15 8.20
CA SER A 60 9.83 -4.17 7.46
C SER A 60 9.01 -5.44 7.23
N GLU A 61 8.10 -5.71 8.17
CA GLU A 61 7.11 -6.77 8.17
C GLU A 61 5.77 -6.27 8.73
N THR A 62 4.65 -6.57 8.06
CA THR A 62 3.28 -6.25 8.50
C THR A 62 2.44 -7.53 8.58
N TRP A 63 1.58 -7.66 9.60
CA TRP A 63 0.66 -8.78 9.70
C TRP A 63 -0.46 -8.66 8.66
N ALA A 64 -0.76 -9.78 8.00
CA ALA A 64 -1.83 -9.89 7.03
C ALA A 64 -2.60 -11.21 7.20
N VAL A 65 -3.75 -11.30 6.53
CA VAL A 65 -4.56 -12.51 6.47
C VAL A 65 -4.61 -12.98 5.03
N THR A 66 -4.06 -14.16 4.76
CA THR A 66 -4.23 -14.84 3.48
C THR A 66 -5.55 -15.59 3.50
N VAL A 67 -6.41 -15.30 2.52
CA VAL A 67 -7.64 -16.04 2.28
C VAL A 67 -7.41 -16.98 1.11
N THR A 68 -7.44 -18.30 1.34
CA THR A 68 -7.22 -19.30 0.30
C THR A 68 -8.50 -19.55 -0.50
N CYS A 69 -8.39 -19.78 -1.81
CA CYS A 69 -9.50 -20.25 -2.63
C CYS A 69 -9.88 -21.70 -2.26
N ASP A 70 -11.06 -22.16 -2.71
CA ASP A 70 -11.56 -23.50 -2.37
C ASP A 70 -10.69 -24.63 -2.94
N GLU A 71 -10.07 -24.43 -4.12
CA GLU A 71 -9.19 -25.42 -4.76
C GLU A 71 -7.89 -25.64 -3.97
N ASP A 72 -7.32 -24.57 -3.42
CA ASP A 72 -6.09 -24.60 -2.63
C ASP A 72 -6.33 -24.88 -1.14
N ARG A 73 -7.60 -25.01 -0.71
CA ARG A 73 -7.97 -25.10 0.69
C ARG A 73 -7.66 -26.48 1.26
N ARG A 74 -6.60 -26.54 2.08
CA ARG A 74 -6.24 -27.71 2.92
C ARG A 74 -6.55 -27.51 4.41
N GLY A 75 -7.43 -26.56 4.76
CA GLY A 75 -7.70 -26.19 6.15
C GLY A 75 -8.66 -25.00 6.28
N PRO A 76 -8.64 -24.24 7.39
CA PRO A 76 -9.48 -23.06 7.53
C PRO A 76 -9.17 -22.02 6.44
N PRO A 77 -10.18 -21.26 5.99
CA PRO A 77 -10.02 -20.34 4.86
C PRO A 77 -9.10 -19.15 5.16
N PHE A 78 -8.88 -18.84 6.45
CA PHE A 78 -8.04 -17.73 6.89
C PHE A 78 -6.73 -18.23 7.48
N ARG A 79 -5.61 -17.67 7.02
CA ARG A 79 -4.28 -17.91 7.58
C ARG A 79 -3.61 -16.58 7.90
N SER A 80 -3.12 -16.41 9.13
CA SER A 80 -2.24 -15.30 9.44
C SER A 80 -0.92 -15.45 8.69
N THR A 81 -0.43 -14.35 8.14
CA THR A 81 0.85 -14.29 7.44
C THR A 81 1.53 -12.95 7.73
N VAL A 82 2.81 -12.88 7.39
CA VAL A 82 3.60 -11.66 7.48
C VAL A 82 3.96 -11.25 6.05
N VAL A 83 3.60 -10.02 5.67
CA VAL A 83 3.97 -9.42 4.40
C VAL A 83 5.15 -8.47 4.62
N GLY A 84 6.23 -8.70 3.87
CA GLY A 84 7.39 -7.81 3.90
C GLY A 84 7.13 -6.51 3.14
N SER A 85 7.99 -5.51 3.36
CA SER A 85 7.85 -4.19 2.73
C SER A 85 7.86 -4.18 1.20
N ALA A 86 8.46 -5.20 0.56
CA ALA A 86 8.48 -5.37 -0.89
C ALA A 86 7.23 -6.05 -1.47
N HIS A 87 6.27 -6.46 -0.64
CA HIS A 87 5.10 -7.18 -1.10
C HIS A 87 4.18 -6.31 -1.98
N GLY A 88 3.66 -6.88 -3.07
CA GLY A 88 2.84 -6.17 -4.06
C GLY A 88 1.58 -5.51 -3.49
N ILE A 89 1.09 -5.96 -2.34
CA ILE A 89 -0.05 -5.34 -1.61
C ILE A 89 0.16 -3.86 -1.33
N HIS A 90 1.39 -3.41 -1.10
CA HIS A 90 1.67 -2.01 -0.79
C HIS A 90 1.59 -1.10 -2.02
N THR A 91 1.69 -1.67 -3.23
CA THR A 91 1.64 -0.92 -4.49
C THR A 91 0.31 -1.11 -5.22
N TYR A 92 -0.22 -2.32 -5.21
CA TYR A 92 -1.37 -2.74 -6.02
C TYR A 92 -2.56 -3.20 -5.16
N GLY A 93 -2.47 -3.07 -3.84
CA GLY A 93 -3.60 -3.34 -2.96
C GLY A 93 -4.74 -2.36 -3.22
N VAL A 94 -5.97 -2.86 -3.20
CA VAL A 94 -7.18 -2.07 -3.41
C VAL A 94 -7.90 -1.92 -2.08
N PRO A 95 -8.29 -0.70 -1.67
CA PRO A 95 -9.04 -0.49 -0.44
C PRO A 95 -10.43 -1.13 -0.58
N SER A 96 -10.82 -1.91 0.41
CA SER A 96 -12.14 -2.53 0.46
C SER A 96 -13.22 -1.46 0.78
N PRO A 97 -14.37 -1.43 0.06
CA PRO A 97 -15.48 -0.53 0.36
C PRO A 97 -16.03 -0.68 1.78
N VAL A 98 -15.97 -1.88 2.35
CA VAL A 98 -16.45 -2.12 3.72
C VAL A 98 -15.56 -1.47 4.79
N SER A 99 -14.35 -1.03 4.45
CA SER A 99 -13.46 -0.29 5.37
C SER A 99 -14.16 0.93 6.00
N SER A 100 -15.00 1.61 5.23
CA SER A 100 -15.76 2.77 5.70
C SER A 100 -16.87 2.39 6.70
N LEU A 101 -17.39 1.15 6.63
CA LEU A 101 -18.41 0.67 7.56
C LEU A 101 -17.81 0.23 8.89
N VAL A 102 -16.65 -0.43 8.85
CA VAL A 102 -16.02 -1.01 10.05
C VAL A 102 -15.02 -0.07 10.73
N SER A 103 -14.75 1.10 10.15
CA SER A 103 -13.75 2.07 10.64
C SER A 103 -12.34 1.48 10.81
N VAL A 104 -12.04 0.41 10.06
CA VAL A 104 -10.74 -0.25 9.98
C VAL A 104 -10.32 -0.27 8.52
N PRO A 105 -9.15 0.26 8.15
CA PRO A 105 -8.67 0.22 6.77
C PRO A 105 -8.35 -1.22 6.38
N ILE A 106 -9.13 -1.78 5.46
CA ILE A 106 -8.92 -3.11 4.89
C ILE A 106 -8.38 -2.94 3.48
N LEU A 107 -7.20 -3.50 3.23
CA LEU A 107 -6.55 -3.50 1.91
C LEU A 107 -6.54 -4.92 1.37
N VAL A 108 -7.12 -5.12 0.17
CA VAL A 108 -7.24 -6.43 -0.48
C VAL A 108 -6.24 -6.53 -1.63
N TYR A 109 -5.56 -7.66 -1.74
CA TYR A 109 -4.62 -7.93 -2.83
C TYR A 109 -4.88 -9.31 -3.44
N ARG A 110 -5.11 -9.33 -4.76
CA ARG A 110 -5.28 -10.55 -5.55
C ARG A 110 -3.93 -10.97 -6.15
N HIS A 111 -3.51 -12.21 -5.88
CA HIS A 111 -2.23 -12.73 -6.39
C HIS A 111 -2.28 -13.02 -7.90
N ILE A 112 -3.43 -13.46 -8.40
CA ILE A 112 -3.68 -13.63 -9.84
C ILE A 112 -4.27 -12.31 -10.36
N ARG A 113 -3.59 -11.69 -11.32
CA ARG A 113 -3.97 -10.38 -11.89
C ARG A 113 -4.39 -10.45 -13.37
N GLU A 114 -4.55 -11.67 -13.89
CA GLU A 114 -5.11 -11.86 -15.23
C GLU A 114 -6.53 -11.33 -15.26
N GLY A 115 -6.88 -10.54 -16.29
CA GLY A 115 -8.23 -9.97 -16.39
C GLY A 115 -9.29 -11.05 -16.56
N SER A 116 -10.50 -10.79 -16.07
CA SER A 116 -11.66 -11.69 -16.10
C SER A 116 -11.94 -12.39 -17.46
N LEU A 117 -11.53 -11.80 -18.59
CA LEU A 117 -11.68 -12.38 -19.94
C LEU A 117 -10.58 -13.37 -20.33
N SER A 118 -9.43 -13.32 -19.67
CA SER A 118 -8.27 -14.19 -19.91
C SER A 118 -8.11 -15.25 -18.82
N MET A 119 -8.82 -15.12 -17.69
CA MET A 119 -8.76 -16.09 -16.61
C MET A 119 -9.35 -17.42 -17.07
N THR A 120 -8.60 -18.50 -16.84
CA THR A 120 -9.16 -19.85 -16.95
C THR A 120 -10.25 -19.97 -15.89
N THR A 121 -11.52 -20.03 -16.27
CA THR A 121 -12.67 -20.10 -15.35
C THR A 121 -12.66 -21.43 -14.59
N ARG A 122 -11.83 -21.52 -13.56
CA ARG A 122 -11.82 -22.61 -12.59
C ARG A 122 -12.63 -22.16 -11.39
N LYS A 123 -13.84 -22.71 -11.25
CA LYS A 123 -14.75 -22.42 -10.13
C LYS A 123 -14.09 -22.56 -8.75
N GLY A 124 -13.04 -23.38 -8.63
CA GLY A 124 -12.30 -23.57 -7.38
C GLY A 124 -11.36 -22.41 -7.01
N LEU A 125 -10.99 -21.55 -7.96
CA LEU A 125 -10.14 -20.37 -7.72
C LEU A 125 -10.94 -19.13 -7.29
N ASP A 126 -12.28 -19.21 -7.30
CA ASP A 126 -13.12 -18.13 -6.83
C ASP A 126 -12.96 -17.98 -5.30
N ASN A 127 -12.77 -16.74 -4.87
CA ASN A 127 -12.70 -16.40 -3.46
C ASN A 127 -13.90 -15.53 -3.09
N GLN A 128 -15.04 -16.21 -2.89
CA GLN A 128 -16.31 -15.56 -2.53
C GLN A 128 -16.20 -14.76 -1.23
N ILE A 129 -15.39 -15.23 -0.27
CA ILE A 129 -15.14 -14.53 1.00
C ILE A 129 -14.54 -13.15 0.74
N VAL A 130 -13.49 -13.06 -0.08
CA VAL A 130 -12.87 -11.78 -0.45
C VAL A 130 -13.80 -10.95 -1.33
N THR A 131 -14.60 -11.59 -2.19
CA THR A 131 -15.60 -10.91 -3.03
C THR A 131 -16.58 -10.12 -2.17
N TYR A 132 -17.07 -10.70 -1.06
CA TYR A 132 -17.97 -10.00 -0.14
C TYR A 132 -17.34 -8.79 0.54
N LEU A 133 -16.02 -8.82 0.80
CA LEU A 133 -15.31 -7.65 1.31
C LEU A 133 -15.21 -6.53 0.26
N MET A 134 -15.37 -6.86 -1.02
CA MET A 134 -15.29 -5.91 -2.13
C MET A 134 -16.67 -5.42 -2.60
N ILE A 135 -17.77 -5.90 -2.02
CA ILE A 135 -19.10 -5.40 -2.34
C ILE A 135 -19.24 -3.96 -1.85
N ASP A 136 -19.63 -3.06 -2.76
CA ASP A 136 -20.01 -1.71 -2.42
C ASP A 136 -21.29 -1.73 -1.57
N PRO A 137 -21.28 -1.15 -0.37
CA PRO A 137 -22.39 -1.27 0.57
C PRO A 137 -23.63 -0.45 0.18
N LEU A 138 -23.51 0.47 -0.78
CA LEU A 138 -24.62 1.27 -1.29
C LEU A 138 -25.28 0.59 -2.49
N THR A 139 -24.48 0.08 -3.43
CA THR A 139 -24.98 -0.52 -4.68
C THR A 139 -25.24 -2.02 -4.57
N GLY A 140 -24.60 -2.71 -3.62
CA GLY A 140 -24.68 -4.16 -3.46
C GLY A 140 -23.86 -4.95 -4.49
N PHE A 141 -23.07 -4.28 -5.33
CA PHE A 141 -22.22 -4.91 -6.32
C PHE A 141 -20.74 -4.77 -5.97
N ALA A 142 -19.94 -5.79 -6.24
CA ALA A 142 -18.49 -5.62 -6.28
C ALA A 142 -18.13 -4.80 -7.55
N PRO A 143 -17.27 -3.78 -7.45
CA PRO A 143 -16.88 -3.00 -8.62
C PRO A 143 -16.21 -3.91 -9.67
N PRO A 144 -16.44 -3.66 -10.97
CA PRO A 144 -15.73 -4.36 -12.02
C PRO A 144 -14.22 -4.09 -11.90
N GLU A 145 -13.40 -5.11 -12.24
CA GLU A 145 -11.93 -5.06 -12.18
C GLU A 145 -11.32 -3.93 -13.02
#